data_AF-A0AAV7D1S6-F1
#
_entry.id   AF-A0AAV7D1S6-F1
#
_cell.length_a   1.000
_cell.length_b   1.000
_cell.length_c   1.000
_cell.angle_alpha   90.00
_cell.angle_beta   90.00
_cell.angle_gamma   90.00
#
_symmetry.space_group_name_H-M   'P 1'
#
loop_
_entity.id
_entity.type
_entity.pdbx_description
1 polymer ?
#
loop_
_entity_poly.entity_id
_entity_poly.type
_entity_poly.pdbx_seq_one_letter_code
_entity_poly.pdbx_strand_id
1 'polypeptide(L)'
;MTQLCGIIQKIHFEVRCRVFNGSGKPIDNGPPVMAEDFLDINGQPINPFGRTYPEEMIQTGISPIDVMNSIARGQKIPIFSAAGLPHNEV
;
A
#
# COMPACT_ATOMS: atom_id res chain seq x y z
N MET A 1 8.22 -4.78 -29.78
CA MET A 1 8.49 -5.72 -28.67
C MET A 1 8.71 -4.90 -27.38
N THR A 2 7.84 -3.90 -27.16
CA THR A 2 6.86 -3.83 -26.04
C THR A 2 7.56 -3.66 -24.68
N GLN A 3 8.16 -2.50 -24.46
CA GLN A 3 7.61 -1.37 -23.67
C GLN A 3 7.53 -1.64 -22.15
N LEU A 4 8.58 -1.17 -21.49
CA LEU A 4 8.60 -0.46 -20.20
C LEU A 4 7.98 -1.16 -18.99
N CYS A 5 8.86 -1.87 -18.28
CA CYS A 5 8.81 -2.30 -16.87
C CYS A 5 8.54 -1.17 -15.84
N GLY A 6 8.00 0.00 -16.23
CA GLY A 6 7.98 1.21 -15.40
C GLY A 6 6.63 1.90 -15.29
N ILE A 7 5.57 1.39 -15.91
CA ILE A 7 4.28 2.10 -16.01
C ILE A 7 3.17 1.17 -15.51
N ILE A 8 2.58 1.46 -14.34
CA ILE A 8 1.39 0.76 -13.85
C ILE A 8 0.15 1.56 -14.24
N GLN A 9 -0.83 0.83 -14.75
CA GLN A 9 -2.16 1.32 -15.13
C GLN A 9 -2.82 1.99 -13.92
N LYS A 10 -3.34 3.21 -14.08
CA LYS A 10 -4.17 3.92 -13.11
C LYS A 10 -5.43 3.10 -12.91
N ILE A 11 -5.52 2.59 -11.70
CA ILE A 11 -6.34 1.46 -11.33
C ILE A 11 -7.66 1.99 -10.78
N HIS A 12 -8.74 1.72 -11.51
CA HIS A 12 -10.12 2.02 -11.11
C HIS A 12 -10.49 1.28 -9.80
N PHE A 13 -11.61 1.64 -9.18
CA PHE A 13 -12.15 0.98 -7.98
C PHE A 13 -12.28 -0.55 -8.14
N GLU A 14 -12.33 -1.07 -9.37
CA GLU A 14 -12.34 -2.50 -9.71
C GLU A 14 -11.14 -3.32 -9.26
N VAL A 15 -10.01 -2.71 -8.88
CA VAL A 15 -8.90 -3.49 -8.27
C VAL A 15 -9.13 -3.84 -6.81
N ARG A 16 -10.10 -3.18 -6.16
CA ARG A 16 -10.50 -3.55 -4.81
C ARG A 16 -11.04 -4.98 -4.87
N CYS A 17 -10.49 -5.87 -4.04
CA CYS A 17 -10.80 -7.31 -4.00
C CYS A 17 -10.26 -8.16 -5.17
N ARG A 18 -9.32 -7.67 -5.99
CA ARG A 18 -8.60 -8.49 -6.98
C ARG A 18 -7.22 -8.91 -6.44
N VAL A 19 -6.69 -10.05 -6.90
CA VAL A 19 -5.39 -10.57 -6.46
C VAL A 19 -4.39 -10.48 -7.61
N PHE A 20 -3.25 -9.84 -7.38
CA PHE A 20 -2.20 -9.63 -8.39
C PHE A 20 -0.87 -10.26 -7.96
N ASN A 21 -0.06 -10.64 -8.94
CA ASN A 21 1.34 -11.01 -8.70
C ASN A 21 2.27 -9.77 -8.65
N GLY A 22 3.52 -9.97 -8.26
CA GLY A 22 4.54 -8.90 -8.20
C GLY A 22 4.90 -8.27 -9.55
N SER A 23 4.39 -8.79 -10.67
CA SER A 23 4.54 -8.21 -12.01
C SER A 23 3.26 -7.52 -12.49
N GLY A 24 2.25 -7.33 -11.63
CA GLY A 24 1.01 -6.62 -11.96
C GLY A 24 0.00 -7.43 -12.79
N LYS A 25 0.15 -8.75 -12.93
CA LYS A 25 -0.82 -9.61 -13.62
C LYS A 25 -1.83 -10.18 -12.62
N PRO A 26 -3.13 -10.21 -12.96
CA PRO A 26 -4.15 -10.82 -12.10
C PRO A 26 -3.94 -12.33 -11.98
N ILE A 27 -4.06 -12.87 -10.78
CA ILE A 27 -3.96 -14.32 -10.47
C ILE A 27 -5.30 -14.92 -10.02
N ASP A 28 -6.37 -14.14 -10.09
CA ASP A 28 -7.72 -14.50 -9.65
C ASP A 28 -8.58 -15.15 -10.74
N ASN A 29 -7.99 -15.56 -11.86
CA ASN A 29 -8.67 -16.10 -13.05
C ASN A 29 -9.80 -15.19 -13.60
N GLY A 30 -9.85 -13.92 -13.17
CA GLY A 30 -10.81 -12.94 -13.67
C GLY A 30 -10.37 -12.33 -14.99
N PRO A 31 -11.25 -11.54 -15.63
CA PRO A 31 -10.91 -10.81 -16.85
C PRO A 31 -9.75 -9.82 -16.60
N PRO A 32 -8.98 -9.47 -17.64
CA PRO A 32 -7.92 -8.48 -17.53
C PRO A 32 -8.51 -7.14 -17.07
N VAL A 33 -7.83 -6.48 -16.13
CA VAL A 33 -8.25 -5.16 -15.63
C VAL A 33 -8.04 -4.14 -16.73
N MET A 34 -9.05 -3.29 -16.98
CA MET A 34 -8.92 -2.17 -17.90
C MET A 34 -8.32 -0.96 -17.17
N ALA A 35 -7.27 -0.39 -17.76
CA ALA A 35 -6.62 0.82 -17.29
C ALA A 35 -7.42 2.07 -17.69
N GLU A 36 -7.52 3.06 -16.80
CA GLU A 36 -8.02 4.38 -17.18
C GLU A 36 -6.88 5.33 -17.60
N ASP A 37 -5.78 5.37 -16.85
CA ASP A 37 -4.55 6.05 -17.25
C ASP A 37 -3.32 5.16 -16.97
N PHE A 38 -2.12 5.74 -17.09
CA PHE A 38 -0.85 5.08 -16.90
C PHE A 38 0.04 5.99 -16.04
N LEU A 39 0.49 5.49 -14.88
CA LEU A 39 1.33 6.22 -13.93
C LEU A 39 2.71 5.55 -13.81
N ASP A 40 3.75 6.37 -13.59
CA ASP A 40 5.11 5.88 -13.32
C ASP A 40 5.20 5.24 -11.93
N ILE A 41 5.81 4.06 -11.85
CA ILE A 41 6.03 3.29 -10.61
C ILE A 41 6.92 4.03 -9.62
N ASN A 42 7.84 4.87 -10.12
CA ASN A 42 8.75 5.63 -9.26
C ASN A 42 8.01 6.69 -8.41
N GLY A 43 6.75 7.00 -8.77
CA GLY A 43 5.96 8.02 -8.11
C GLY A 43 6.54 9.42 -8.33
N GLN A 44 5.94 10.41 -7.66
CA GLN A 44 6.44 11.78 -7.64
C GLN A 44 6.58 12.25 -6.18
N PRO A 45 7.69 12.93 -5.83
CA PRO A 45 7.87 13.42 -4.48
C PRO A 45 6.81 14.49 -4.15
N ILE A 46 6.15 14.34 -3.00
CA ILE A 46 5.15 15.29 -2.52
C ILE A 46 5.86 16.52 -1.92
N ASN A 47 5.47 17.71 -2.39
CA ASN A 47 5.96 19.01 -1.92
C ASN A 47 5.77 19.16 -0.39
N PRO A 48 6.82 19.48 0.40
CA PRO A 48 6.74 19.68 1.85
C PRO A 48 5.70 20.72 2.30
N PHE A 49 5.51 21.80 1.54
CA PHE A 49 4.54 22.85 1.89
C PHE A 49 3.07 22.41 1.74
N GLY A 50 2.82 21.42 0.88
CA GLY A 50 1.48 20.84 0.68
C GLY A 50 1.17 19.68 1.63
N ARG A 51 2.07 19.35 2.57
CA ARG A 51 1.86 18.26 3.53
C ARG A 51 0.96 18.74 4.66
N THR A 52 -0.07 17.97 4.94
CA THR A 52 -0.90 18.14 6.14
C THR A 52 -0.27 17.36 7.29
N TYR A 53 -0.22 17.95 8.49
CA TYR A 53 0.25 17.24 9.67
C TYR A 53 -0.75 16.14 10.06
N PRO A 54 -0.28 14.94 10.41
CA PRO A 54 -1.16 13.86 10.82
C PRO A 54 -1.66 14.11 12.25
N GLU A 55 -2.97 14.33 12.40
CA GLU A 55 -3.59 14.65 13.71
C GLU A 55 -4.54 13.55 14.20
N GLU A 56 -5.03 12.70 13.30
CA GLU A 56 -6.00 11.65 13.63
C GLU A 56 -5.31 10.36 14.07
N MET A 57 -5.63 9.86 15.27
CA MET A 57 -5.19 8.55 15.75
C MET A 57 -5.99 7.42 15.07
N ILE A 58 -5.29 6.33 14.73
CA ILE A 58 -5.89 5.07 14.29
C ILE A 58 -5.89 4.08 15.45
N GLN A 59 -7.04 3.48 15.74
CA GLN A 59 -7.15 2.37 16.68
C GLN A 59 -6.82 1.05 15.97
N THR A 60 -5.77 0.37 16.44
CA THR A 60 -5.30 -0.90 15.88
C THR A 60 -5.92 -2.11 16.56
N GLY A 61 -6.41 -1.96 17.80
CA GLY A 61 -6.94 -3.07 18.61
C GLY A 61 -5.86 -3.83 19.39
N ILE A 62 -4.58 -3.48 19.21
CA ILE A 62 -3.46 -4.06 19.95
C ILE A 62 -3.11 -3.07 21.07
N SER A 63 -3.48 -3.40 22.32
CA SER A 63 -3.33 -2.48 23.46
C SER A 63 -1.91 -1.90 23.64
N PRO A 64 -0.82 -2.68 23.47
CA PRO A 64 0.54 -2.14 23.49
C PRO A 64 0.80 -1.06 22.43
N ILE A 65 0.17 -1.16 21.25
CA ILE A 65 0.31 -0.18 20.18
C ILE A 65 -0.57 1.03 20.49
N ASP A 66 -1.83 0.81 20.81
CA ASP A 66 -2.77 1.92 20.99
C ASP A 66 -2.42 2.81 22.20
N VAL A 67 -1.91 2.23 23.30
CA VAL A 67 -1.61 2.96 24.55
C VAL A 67 -0.17 3.49 24.60
N MET A 68 0.82 2.70 24.18
CA MET A 68 2.23 3.09 24.34
C MET A 68 2.84 3.69 23.07
N ASN A 69 2.31 3.36 21.89
CA ASN A 69 2.85 3.81 20.59
C ASN A 69 1.72 4.17 19.62
N SER A 70 0.86 5.09 20.03
CA SER A 70 -0.34 5.49 19.25
C SER A 70 0.05 5.92 17.83
N ILE A 71 -0.63 5.35 16.83
CA ILE A 71 -0.30 5.55 15.42
C ILE A 71 -1.23 6.63 14.83
N ALA A 72 -0.65 7.67 14.25
CA ALA A 72 -1.41 8.69 13.53
C ALA A 72 -1.62 8.30 12.05
N ARG A 73 -2.74 8.73 11.46
CA ARG A 73 -3.06 8.48 10.06
C ARG A 73 -2.01 9.14 9.14
N GLY A 74 -1.34 8.34 8.33
CA GLY A 74 -0.28 8.79 7.42
C GLY A 74 1.14 8.64 8.00
N GLN A 75 1.27 8.20 9.25
CA GLN A 75 2.55 7.82 9.83
C GLN A 75 3.05 6.48 9.24
N LYS A 76 4.36 6.36 9.04
CA LYS A 76 5.01 5.10 8.62
C LYS A 76 5.78 4.52 9.83
N ILE A 77 5.34 3.39 10.36
CA ILE A 77 5.99 2.70 11.49
C ILE A 77 6.36 1.27 11.06
N PRO A 78 7.64 0.88 11.13
CA PRO A 78 8.05 -0.49 10.87
C PRO A 78 7.75 -1.41 12.06
N ILE A 79 7.39 -2.66 11.79
CA ILE A 79 7.32 -3.73 12.80
C ILE A 79 8.64 -4.51 12.71
N PHE A 80 9.42 -4.50 13.79
CA PHE A 80 10.66 -5.27 13.88
C PHE A 80 10.39 -6.60 14.58
N SER A 81 10.79 -7.71 13.95
CA SER A 81 10.65 -9.05 14.47
C SER A 81 11.88 -9.90 14.14
N ALA A 82 12.00 -11.05 14.78
CA ALA A 82 13.08 -12.02 14.57
C ALA A 82 12.58 -13.27 13.84
N ALA A 83 13.51 -14.00 13.21
CA ALA A 83 13.20 -15.24 12.51
C ALA A 83 12.62 -16.28 13.49
N GLY A 84 11.48 -16.87 13.14
CA GLY A 84 10.76 -17.84 13.97
C GLY A 84 9.75 -17.24 14.95
N LEU A 85 9.65 -15.92 15.06
CA LEU A 85 8.56 -15.27 15.81
C LEU A 85 7.30 -15.16 14.93
N PRO A 86 6.09 -15.23 15.54
CA PRO A 86 4.81 -15.16 14.84
C PRO A 86 4.48 -13.72 14.39
N HIS A 87 5.23 -13.22 13.41
CA HIS A 87 5.06 -11.86 12.85
C HIS A 87 3.95 -11.76 11.80
N ASN A 88 3.36 -12.89 11.40
CA ASN A 88 2.34 -12.98 10.36
C ASN A 88 1.01 -13.57 10.90
N GLU A 89 0.90 -13.75 12.22
CA GLU A 89 -0.24 -14.44 12.87
C GLU A 89 -1.28 -13.47 13.48
N VAL A 90 -1.21 -12.18 13.15
CA VAL A 90 -2.12 -11.14 13.66
C VAL A 90 -2.82 -10.42 12.51
#